data_AF-A0AAW1MBC2-F1
#
_entry.id   AF-A0AAW1MBC2-F1
#
_cell.length_a   1.000
_cell.length_b   1.000
_cell.length_c   1.000
_cell.angle_alpha   90.00
_cell.angle_beta   90.00
_cell.angle_gamma   90.00
#
_symmetry.space_group_name_H-M   'P 1'
#
loop_
_entity.id
_entity.type
_entity.pdbx_description
1 polymer ?
#
loop_
_entity_poly.entity_id
_entity_poly.type
_entity_poly.pdbx_seq_one_letter_code
_entity_poly.pdbx_strand_id
1 'polypeptide(L)'
;MEKRSKNFTQKEKDFLLDLVMSQKDIVENKKTDATSIQEENMCWENITNVYAFLKRKARKNLYNDKAEVMKTGGGPYTPKCDAQDLKISAQLQSQFYPDSNPYDSSAQLFDKPPRENSSPQTSCSYTLDIAPRENSSPQTSCSYTLDNIDHNYTEKYENATISQRVELPGRVPKKRRKATPAAPRQRYLQDIANTITERKVTKTAPRQRYLQDIANTITERKVTKTKQEEELLKKSIFYLTKKLK
;
A
#
# COMPACT_ATOMS: atom_id res chain seq x y z
N MET A 1 -13.73 26.83 21.06
CA MET A 1 -14.13 25.66 20.25
C MET A 1 -13.34 25.71 18.96
N GLU A 2 -12.34 24.84 18.82
CA GLU A 2 -11.65 24.71 17.53
C GLU A 2 -12.61 24.17 16.48
N LYS A 3 -12.60 24.78 15.30
CA LYS A 3 -13.37 24.29 14.17
C LYS A 3 -12.70 23.00 13.68
N ARG A 4 -13.46 21.91 13.62
CA ARG A 4 -13.02 20.63 13.08
C ARG A 4 -12.34 20.84 11.73
N SER A 5 -11.17 20.24 11.54
CA SER A 5 -10.47 20.29 10.25
C SER A 5 -11.32 19.66 9.14
N LYS A 6 -11.15 20.14 7.90
CA LYS A 6 -11.87 19.61 6.74
C LYS A 6 -11.44 18.16 6.49
N ASN A 7 -12.40 17.23 6.37
CA ASN A 7 -12.12 15.81 6.15
C ASN A 7 -11.37 15.53 4.83
N PHE A 8 -11.64 16.33 3.80
CA PHE A 8 -10.99 16.24 2.50
C PHE A 8 -10.48 17.62 2.07
N THR A 9 -9.22 17.68 1.67
CA THR A 9 -8.64 18.85 1.01
C THR A 9 -9.20 18.98 -0.42
N GLN A 10 -9.12 20.17 -1.01
CA GLN A 10 -9.58 20.35 -2.40
C GLN A 10 -8.81 19.44 -3.37
N LYS A 11 -7.50 19.33 -3.14
CA LYS A 11 -6.61 18.46 -3.91
C LYS A 11 -6.98 16.98 -3.85
N GLU A 12 -7.38 16.49 -2.66
CA GLU A 12 -7.86 15.11 -2.50
C GLU A 12 -9.18 14.89 -3.26
N LYS A 13 -10.05 15.91 -3.29
CA LYS A 13 -11.30 15.84 -4.07
C LYS A 13 -11.02 15.80 -5.57
N ASP A 14 -10.14 16.66 -6.07
CA ASP A 14 -9.80 16.71 -7.49
C ASP A 14 -9.22 15.36 -7.94
N PHE A 15 -8.34 14.77 -7.13
CA PHE A 15 -7.77 13.46 -7.41
C PHE A 15 -8.79 12.32 -7.36
N LEU A 16 -9.70 12.34 -6.38
CA LEU A 16 -10.78 11.35 -6.31
C LEU A 16 -11.74 11.50 -7.50
N LEU A 17 -11.99 12.74 -7.93
CA LEU A 17 -12.78 13.05 -9.12
C LEU A 17 -12.13 12.46 -10.36
N ASP A 18 -10.81 12.62 -10.55
CA ASP A 18 -10.08 12.02 -11.67
C ASP A 18 -10.26 10.49 -11.73
N LEU A 19 -10.20 9.81 -10.57
CA LEU A 19 -10.45 8.36 -10.47
C LEU A 19 -11.89 8.00 -10.84
N VAL A 20 -12.88 8.72 -10.30
CA VAL A 20 -14.31 8.47 -10.63
C VAL A 20 -14.58 8.73 -12.11
N MET A 21 -14.03 9.80 -12.67
CA MET A 21 -14.19 10.14 -14.09
C MET A 21 -13.63 9.06 -15.03
N SER A 22 -12.59 8.33 -14.61
CA SER A 22 -12.07 7.19 -15.39
C SER A 22 -13.02 5.99 -15.46
N GLN A 23 -13.95 5.85 -14.51
CA GLN A 23 -14.94 4.76 -14.43
C GLN A 23 -16.38 5.29 -14.55
N LYS A 24 -16.52 6.45 -15.21
CA LYS A 24 -17.78 7.19 -15.33
C LYS A 24 -18.93 6.35 -15.87
N ASP A 25 -18.68 5.55 -16.90
CA ASP A 25 -19.72 4.78 -17.59
C ASP A 25 -20.41 3.75 -16.68
N ILE A 26 -19.69 3.25 -15.67
CA ILE A 26 -20.21 2.30 -14.68
C ILE A 26 -20.92 3.05 -13.55
N VAL A 27 -20.27 4.09 -13.01
CA VAL A 27 -20.77 4.88 -11.86
C VAL A 27 -22.03 5.68 -12.21
N GLU A 28 -22.14 6.19 -13.43
CA GLU A 28 -23.31 6.97 -13.88
C GLU A 28 -24.42 6.12 -14.51
N ASN A 29 -24.26 4.79 -14.51
CA ASN A 29 -25.25 3.90 -15.08
C ASN A 29 -26.56 3.96 -14.28
N LYS A 30 -27.66 4.36 -14.94
CA LYS A 30 -28.98 4.49 -14.32
C LYS A 30 -29.78 3.19 -14.28
N LYS A 31 -29.26 2.09 -14.84
CA LYS A 31 -29.94 0.80 -14.82
C LYS A 31 -29.97 0.25 -13.41
N THR A 32 -31.12 -0.23 -12.98
CA THR A 32 -31.35 -0.78 -11.64
C THR A 32 -31.33 -2.32 -11.63
N ASP A 33 -30.68 -2.94 -12.62
CA ASP A 33 -30.57 -4.38 -12.69
C ASP A 33 -29.60 -4.88 -11.61
N ALA A 34 -29.88 -6.04 -11.03
CA ALA A 34 -29.05 -6.60 -9.95
C ALA A 34 -27.57 -6.71 -10.34
N THR A 35 -27.28 -7.04 -11.60
CA THR A 35 -25.92 -7.10 -12.15
C THR A 35 -25.28 -5.72 -12.23
N SER A 36 -26.01 -4.69 -12.69
CA SER A 36 -25.48 -3.32 -12.77
C SER A 36 -25.20 -2.74 -11.40
N ILE A 37 -26.04 -3.02 -10.39
CA ILE A 37 -25.79 -2.62 -9.00
C ILE A 37 -24.54 -3.31 -8.46
N GLN A 38 -24.35 -4.59 -8.76
CA GLN A 38 -23.15 -5.32 -8.34
C GLN A 38 -21.88 -4.75 -9.01
N GLU A 39 -21.94 -4.45 -10.31
CA GLU A 39 -20.85 -3.80 -11.04
C GLU A 39 -20.50 -2.43 -10.46
N GLU A 40 -21.50 -1.61 -10.13
CA GLU A 40 -21.30 -0.31 -9.48
C GLU A 40 -20.61 -0.45 -8.12
N ASN A 41 -21.05 -1.40 -7.29
CA ASN A 41 -20.43 -1.65 -5.99
C ASN A 41 -18.97 -2.09 -6.13
N MET A 42 -18.68 -3.02 -7.05
CA MET A 42 -17.31 -3.45 -7.34
C MET A 42 -16.45 -2.30 -7.88
N CYS A 43 -17.03 -1.41 -8.68
CA CYS A 43 -16.40 -0.20 -9.18
C CYS A 43 -15.97 0.73 -8.03
N TRP A 44 -16.87 1.01 -7.08
CA TRP A 44 -16.58 1.83 -5.91
C TRP A 44 -15.50 1.23 -4.99
N GLU A 45 -15.53 -0.09 -4.78
CA GLU A 45 -14.49 -0.81 -4.04
C GLU A 45 -13.13 -0.69 -4.73
N ASN A 46 -13.10 -0.85 -6.06
CA ASN A 46 -11.88 -0.68 -6.84
C ASN A 46 -11.32 0.74 -6.73
N ILE A 47 -12.14 1.77 -6.89
CA ILE A 47 -11.73 3.18 -6.71
C ILE A 47 -11.11 3.38 -5.32
N THR A 48 -11.76 2.87 -4.28
CA THR A 48 -11.30 2.96 -2.89
C THR A 48 -9.94 2.28 -2.71
N ASN A 49 -9.79 1.08 -3.26
CA ASN A 49 -8.57 0.29 -3.19
C ASN A 49 -7.40 0.96 -3.91
N VAL A 50 -7.63 1.49 -5.11
CA VAL A 50 -6.64 2.22 -5.90
C VAL A 50 -6.18 3.48 -5.15
N TYR A 51 -7.13 4.27 -4.64
CA TYR A 51 -6.81 5.46 -3.85
C TYR A 51 -5.95 5.14 -2.62
N ALA A 52 -6.33 4.11 -1.85
CA ALA A 52 -5.59 3.67 -0.67
C ALA A 52 -4.20 3.13 -1.03
N PHE A 53 -4.08 2.38 -2.13
CA PHE A 53 -2.80 1.87 -2.62
C PHE A 53 -1.85 3.00 -3.00
N LEU A 54 -2.30 3.95 -3.82
CA LEU A 54 -1.50 5.08 -4.28
C LEU A 54 -1.02 5.93 -3.10
N LYS A 55 -1.88 6.16 -2.11
CA LYS A 55 -1.53 6.83 -0.84
C LYS A 55 -0.44 6.08 -0.07
N ARG A 56 -0.54 4.75 0.07
CA ARG A 56 0.48 3.94 0.75
C ARG A 56 1.80 3.93 -0.03
N LYS A 57 1.74 3.78 -1.35
CA LYS A 57 2.90 3.77 -2.25
C LYS A 57 3.67 5.08 -2.17
N ALA A 58 3.01 6.21 -2.34
CA ALA A 58 3.61 7.54 -2.28
C ALA A 58 4.33 7.79 -0.94
N ARG A 59 3.68 7.44 0.18
CA ARG A 59 4.28 7.55 1.53
C ARG A 59 5.52 6.69 1.69
N LYS A 60 5.48 5.44 1.20
CA LYS A 60 6.60 4.51 1.29
C LYS A 60 7.78 4.99 0.45
N ASN A 61 7.52 5.48 -0.76
CA ASN A 61 8.56 6.01 -1.65
C ASN A 61 9.20 7.27 -1.05
N LEU A 62 8.40 8.19 -0.52
CA LEU A 62 8.92 9.38 0.16
C LEU A 62 9.76 9.04 1.40
N TYR A 63 9.31 8.07 2.21
CA TYR A 63 10.08 7.61 3.38
C TYR A 63 11.43 7.02 2.95
N ASN A 64 11.43 6.15 1.94
CA ASN A 64 12.66 5.55 1.44
C ASN A 64 13.61 6.61 0.90
N ASP A 65 13.09 7.57 0.12
CA ASP A 65 13.88 8.67 -0.43
C ASP A 65 14.50 9.54 0.68
N LYS A 66 13.71 9.90 1.70
CA LYS A 66 14.23 10.60 2.87
C LYS A 66 15.29 9.78 3.61
N ALA A 67 15.09 8.48 3.76
CA ALA A 67 16.03 7.59 4.41
C ALA A 67 17.35 7.48 3.63
N GLU A 68 17.30 7.38 2.30
CA GLU A 68 18.49 7.36 1.44
C GLU A 68 19.25 8.69 1.51
N VAL A 69 18.55 9.83 1.47
CA VAL A 69 19.18 11.17 1.60
C VAL A 69 19.89 11.35 2.94
N MET A 70 19.37 10.75 4.02
CA MET A 70 19.98 10.81 5.35
C MET A 70 21.16 9.85 5.55
N LYS A 71 21.43 8.94 4.62
CA LYS A 71 22.61 8.07 4.70
C LYS A 71 23.85 8.88 4.34
N THR A 72 24.72 9.10 5.31
CA THR A 72 26.04 9.74 5.12
C THR A 72 27.02 8.71 4.53
N GLY A 73 27.09 8.60 3.20
CA GLY A 73 27.94 7.61 2.52
C GLY A 73 28.55 8.02 1.18
N GLY A 74 28.39 9.28 0.74
CA GLY A 74 29.04 9.82 -0.46
C GLY A 74 28.64 9.19 -1.81
N GLY A 75 27.70 8.25 -1.83
CA GLY A 75 27.22 7.61 -3.05
C GLY A 75 26.19 8.47 -3.81
N PRO A 76 26.06 8.31 -5.14
CA PRO A 76 25.04 8.99 -5.91
C PRO A 76 23.64 8.54 -5.47
N TYR A 77 22.78 9.50 -5.15
CA TYR A 77 21.38 9.26 -4.80
C TYR A 77 20.52 9.17 -6.06
N THR A 78 19.72 8.10 -6.17
CA THR A 78 18.71 7.93 -7.22
C THR A 78 17.32 8.00 -6.58
N PRO A 79 16.53 9.07 -6.82
CA PRO A 79 15.18 9.18 -6.26
C PRO A 79 14.28 8.07 -6.79
N LYS A 80 13.52 7.43 -5.90
CA LYS A 80 12.50 6.43 -6.25
C LYS A 80 11.10 7.03 -6.31
N CYS A 81 10.90 8.21 -5.74
CA CYS A 81 9.64 8.94 -5.78
C CYS A 81 9.41 9.49 -7.19
N ASP A 82 8.28 9.11 -7.79
CA ASP A 82 7.83 9.64 -9.07
C ASP A 82 7.17 11.02 -8.91
N ALA A 83 7.01 11.77 -10.00
CA ALA A 83 6.26 13.02 -10.02
C ALA A 83 4.82 12.83 -9.50
N GLN A 84 4.21 11.67 -9.78
CA GLN A 84 2.88 11.32 -9.26
C GLN A 84 2.90 11.10 -7.75
N ASP A 85 3.92 10.44 -7.21
CA ASP A 85 4.06 10.21 -5.77
C ASP A 85 4.26 11.54 -5.02
N LEU A 86 5.03 12.46 -5.60
CA LEU A 86 5.19 13.82 -5.09
C LEU A 86 3.86 14.59 -5.11
N LYS A 87 3.11 14.51 -6.22
CA LYS A 87 1.77 15.10 -6.32
C LYS A 87 0.85 14.53 -5.25
N ILE A 88 0.69 13.21 -5.17
CA ILE A 88 -0.13 12.52 -4.16
C ILE A 88 0.30 12.94 -2.74
N SER A 89 1.60 12.92 -2.44
CA SER A 89 2.09 13.31 -1.11
C SER A 89 1.81 14.78 -0.79
N ALA A 90 1.93 15.68 -1.77
CA ALA A 90 1.64 17.09 -1.60
C ALA A 90 0.13 17.38 -1.48
N GLN A 91 -0.70 16.61 -2.17
CA GLN A 91 -2.16 16.66 -2.05
C GLN A 91 -2.63 16.13 -0.68
N LEU A 92 -1.93 15.13 -0.15
CA LEU A 92 -2.18 14.53 1.15
C LEU A 92 -1.52 15.27 2.33
N GLN A 93 -1.07 16.52 2.13
CA GLN A 93 -0.39 17.30 3.16
C GLN A 93 -1.11 17.21 4.50
N SER A 94 -0.32 17.22 5.57
CA SER A 94 -0.67 16.73 6.90
C SER A 94 -1.98 17.32 7.41
N GLN A 95 -3.07 16.55 7.31
CA GLN A 95 -4.31 16.81 8.04
C GLN A 95 -4.08 16.85 9.57
N PHE A 96 -2.90 16.40 10.02
CA PHE A 96 -2.40 16.53 11.37
C PHE A 96 -1.38 17.66 11.45
N TYR A 97 -1.76 18.72 12.17
CA TYR A 97 -0.75 19.58 12.77
C TYR A 97 -0.18 18.81 13.96
N PRO A 98 1.15 18.65 14.06
CA PRO A 98 1.74 18.13 15.29
C PRO A 98 1.32 19.06 16.43
N ASP A 99 0.72 18.51 17.48
CA ASP A 99 0.36 19.30 18.66
C ASP A 99 1.63 19.97 19.20
N SER A 100 1.55 21.28 19.47
CA SER A 100 2.63 21.99 20.11
C SER A 100 2.83 21.38 21.50
N ASN A 101 3.96 20.67 21.70
CA ASN A 101 4.31 20.11 22.98
C ASN A 101 5.28 21.05 23.70
N PRO A 102 4.81 21.88 24.66
CA PRO A 102 5.65 22.85 25.35
C PRO A 102 6.67 22.21 26.31
N TYR A 103 6.57 20.90 26.56
CA TYR A 103 7.42 20.18 27.53
C TYR A 103 8.48 19.30 26.87
N ASP A 104 8.52 19.20 25.55
CA ASP A 104 9.56 18.45 24.83
C ASP A 104 10.63 19.42 24.34
N SER A 105 11.86 19.27 24.84
CA SER A 105 13.01 20.10 24.47
C SER A 105 13.32 20.06 22.97
N SER A 106 12.79 19.08 22.23
CA SER A 106 12.90 18.99 20.77
C SER A 106 11.79 19.73 20.00
N ALA A 107 10.74 20.21 20.66
CA ALA A 107 9.60 20.90 20.03
C ALA A 107 9.99 22.26 19.42
N GLN A 108 11.03 22.93 19.93
CA GLN A 108 11.51 24.22 19.40
C GLN A 108 12.11 24.14 17.99
N LEU A 109 12.21 22.94 17.38
CA LEU A 109 12.78 22.79 16.04
C LEU A 109 11.83 23.19 14.90
N PHE A 110 10.51 23.21 15.15
CA PHE A 110 9.51 23.40 14.08
C PHE A 110 8.94 24.82 13.97
N ASP A 111 9.13 25.66 15.01
CA ASP A 111 8.54 27.02 15.06
C ASP A 111 9.44 28.11 14.49
N LYS A 112 10.68 27.79 14.06
CA LYS A 112 11.52 28.79 13.40
C LYS A 112 11.11 28.84 11.92
N PRO A 113 10.46 29.92 11.44
CA PRO A 113 10.36 30.14 10.00
C PRO A 113 11.76 30.09 9.40
N PRO A 114 11.90 29.74 8.11
CA PRO A 114 13.20 29.80 7.44
C PRO A 114 13.78 31.17 7.74
N ARG A 115 14.92 31.22 8.45
CA ARG A 115 15.62 32.47 8.71
C ARG A 115 15.82 33.12 7.34
N GLU A 116 15.10 34.21 7.08
CA GLU A 116 15.46 35.12 6.00
C GLU A 116 16.88 35.59 6.31
N ASN A 117 17.82 35.13 5.49
CA ASN A 117 19.10 35.74 5.19
C ASN A 117 19.69 36.65 6.28
N SER A 118 20.20 36.05 7.36
CA SER A 118 21.39 36.59 8.02
C SER A 118 22.56 35.72 7.61
N SER A 119 23.21 36.14 6.53
CA SER A 119 24.48 35.62 6.03
C SER A 119 25.45 35.35 7.20
N PRO A 120 25.89 34.11 7.42
CA PRO A 120 27.21 33.89 7.98
C PRO A 120 28.18 34.28 6.88
N GLN A 121 28.96 35.34 7.10
CA GLN A 121 30.15 35.61 6.31
C GLN A 121 31.15 34.48 6.53
N THR A 122 30.98 33.38 5.81
CA THR A 122 32.05 32.40 5.58
C THR A 122 32.45 32.57 4.14
N SER A 123 33.49 33.37 3.93
CA SER A 123 34.16 33.57 2.65
C SER A 123 34.82 32.25 2.22
N CYS A 124 34.10 31.46 1.43
CA CYS A 124 34.70 30.47 0.54
C CYS A 124 34.08 30.66 -0.84
N SER A 125 34.71 31.50 -1.64
CA SER A 125 34.35 31.74 -3.04
C SER A 125 34.88 30.62 -3.91
N TYR A 126 33.99 29.77 -4.42
CA TYR A 126 34.21 29.02 -5.64
C TYR A 126 33.18 29.48 -6.67
N THR A 127 33.66 30.20 -7.68
CA THR A 127 32.89 30.61 -8.86
C THR A 127 32.76 29.42 -9.80
N LEU A 128 31.55 28.88 -9.93
CA LEU A 128 31.15 28.01 -11.03
C LEU A 128 30.21 28.80 -11.94
N ASP A 129 30.74 29.18 -13.11
CA ASP A 129 29.98 29.79 -14.19
C ASP A 129 29.02 28.75 -14.80
N ILE A 130 27.72 28.95 -14.61
CA ILE A 130 26.68 28.22 -15.36
C ILE A 130 25.74 29.25 -15.98
N ALA A 131 25.77 29.30 -17.30
CA ALA A 131 24.95 30.17 -18.14
C ALA A 131 23.44 29.86 -18.01
N PRO A 132 22.56 30.86 -18.21
CA PRO A 132 21.12 30.69 -18.07
C PRO A 132 20.54 29.92 -19.27
N ARG A 133 19.90 28.78 -19.00
CA ARG A 133 19.11 28.04 -20.00
C ARG A 133 17.65 28.45 -19.87
N GLU A 134 17.11 28.99 -20.95
CA GLU A 134 15.76 29.50 -21.06
C GLU A 134 14.67 28.43 -20.88
N ASN A 135 13.53 28.96 -20.41
CA ASN A 135 12.23 28.33 -20.22
C ASN A 135 11.75 27.47 -21.40
N SER A 136 11.33 26.25 -21.08
CA SER A 136 10.18 25.63 -21.75
C SER A 136 9.49 24.70 -20.76
N SER A 137 8.34 25.15 -20.25
CA SER A 137 7.43 24.33 -19.44
C SER A 137 6.84 23.22 -20.32
N PRO A 138 7.07 21.94 -20.02
CA PRO A 138 6.35 20.87 -20.70
C PRO A 138 4.96 20.77 -20.07
N GLN A 139 3.93 21.06 -20.86
CA GLN A 139 2.58 20.58 -20.58
C GLN A 139 2.59 19.06 -20.72
N THR A 140 2.97 18.37 -19.64
CA THR A 140 2.89 16.91 -19.57
C THR A 140 1.42 16.55 -19.39
N SER A 141 0.74 16.23 -20.49
CA SER A 141 -0.55 15.54 -20.44
C SER A 141 -0.30 14.14 -19.86
N CYS A 142 -0.50 13.99 -18.56
CA CYS A 142 -0.44 12.68 -17.91
C CYS A 142 -1.71 11.90 -18.29
N SER A 143 -1.64 11.11 -19.36
CA SER A 143 -2.65 10.09 -19.66
C SER A 143 -2.54 8.96 -18.65
N TYR A 144 -3.58 8.76 -17.85
CA TYR A 144 -3.65 7.70 -16.85
C TYR A 144 -3.93 6.36 -17.54
N THR A 145 -2.90 5.57 -17.84
CA THR A 145 -3.11 4.17 -18.24
C THR A 145 -3.30 3.33 -16.98
N LEU A 146 -4.57 3.08 -16.64
CA LEU A 146 -4.99 2.19 -15.55
C LEU A 146 -4.75 0.70 -15.87
N ASP A 147 -4.29 0.39 -17.07
CA ASP A 147 -4.25 -0.96 -17.65
C ASP A 147 -3.25 -1.92 -16.98
N ASN A 148 -2.46 -1.47 -16.00
CA ASN A 148 -1.45 -2.28 -15.31
C ASN A 148 -1.66 -2.42 -13.79
N ILE A 149 -2.84 -2.05 -13.26
CA ILE A 149 -3.18 -2.44 -11.89
C ILE A 149 -3.66 -3.89 -11.95
N ASP A 150 -2.72 -4.81 -11.80
CA ASP A 150 -2.97 -6.25 -11.71
C ASP A 150 -4.23 -6.54 -10.88
N HIS A 151 -5.23 -7.15 -11.50
CA HIS A 151 -6.44 -7.72 -10.88
C HIS A 151 -6.13 -8.78 -9.80
N ASN A 152 -4.86 -9.06 -9.54
CA ASN A 152 -4.33 -10.06 -8.62
C ASN A 152 -3.94 -9.47 -7.25
N TYR A 153 -4.16 -8.16 -7.00
CA TYR A 153 -3.75 -7.51 -5.76
C TYR A 153 -4.80 -7.54 -4.64
N THR A 154 -6.07 -7.77 -4.99
CA THR A 154 -7.20 -7.79 -4.03
C THR A 154 -7.12 -8.99 -3.07
N GLU A 155 -6.70 -10.18 -3.55
CA GLU A 155 -6.60 -11.38 -2.71
C GLU A 155 -5.50 -11.32 -1.63
N LYS A 156 -4.49 -10.46 -1.77
CA LYS A 156 -3.34 -10.47 -0.83
C LYS A 156 -3.56 -9.70 0.47
N TYR A 157 -4.61 -8.87 0.58
CA TYR A 157 -4.73 -7.92 1.70
C TYR A 157 -6.07 -7.91 2.44
N GLU A 158 -7.07 -8.72 2.05
CA GLU A 158 -8.28 -8.93 2.87
C GLU A 158 -7.99 -9.58 4.23
N ASN A 159 -6.83 -10.22 4.41
CA ASN A 159 -6.46 -10.89 5.66
C ASN A 159 -5.83 -9.98 6.74
N ALA A 160 -5.74 -8.66 6.52
CA ALA A 160 -5.02 -7.76 7.44
C ALA A 160 -5.92 -6.86 8.30
N THR A 161 -7.25 -6.88 8.15
CA THR A 161 -8.13 -5.99 8.90
C THR A 161 -9.29 -6.75 9.52
N ILE A 162 -9.03 -7.45 10.63
CA ILE A 162 -9.92 -7.67 11.79
C ILE A 162 -9.03 -8.24 12.90
N SER A 163 -8.63 -7.42 13.88
CA SER A 163 -8.33 -7.92 15.23
C SER A 163 -8.24 -6.83 16.29
N GLN A 164 -9.20 -6.94 17.21
CA GLN A 164 -9.04 -6.84 18.65
C GLN A 164 -8.80 -5.45 19.28
N ARG A 165 -9.92 -4.85 19.66
CA ARG A 165 -10.05 -4.01 20.85
C ARG A 165 -9.61 -4.83 22.08
N VAL A 166 -8.39 -4.59 22.57
CA VAL A 166 -7.89 -5.15 23.82
C VAL A 166 -8.23 -4.18 24.95
N GLU A 167 -9.06 -4.61 25.89
CA GLU A 167 -9.28 -3.89 27.14
C GLU A 167 -8.05 -4.02 28.05
N LEU A 168 -7.54 -2.88 28.53
CA LEU A 168 -6.37 -2.79 29.40
C LEU A 168 -6.78 -3.00 30.87
N PRO A 169 -6.22 -3.99 31.60
CA PRO A 169 -6.41 -4.08 33.03
C PRO A 169 -5.48 -3.11 33.79
N GLY A 170 -6.02 -2.59 34.90
CA GLY A 170 -5.44 -1.52 35.72
C GLY A 170 -4.09 -1.83 36.36
N ARG A 171 -3.30 -0.76 36.55
CA ARG A 171 -1.99 -0.77 37.21
C ARG A 171 -2.10 -1.12 38.69
N VAL A 172 -1.39 -2.16 39.11
CA VAL A 172 -1.11 -2.49 40.52
C VAL A 172 0.33 -2.09 40.86
N PRO A 173 0.61 -1.50 42.04
CA PRO A 173 1.95 -1.04 42.43
C PRO A 173 2.92 -2.20 42.71
N LYS A 174 4.13 -2.11 42.12
CA LYS A 174 5.19 -3.13 42.21
C LYS A 174 5.94 -3.06 43.56
N LYS A 175 5.81 -4.10 44.39
CA LYS A 175 6.71 -4.35 45.53
C LYS A 175 8.05 -4.94 45.02
N ARG A 176 9.16 -4.36 45.46
CA ARG A 176 10.54 -4.80 45.16
C ARG A 176 10.76 -6.23 45.68
N ARG A 177 10.99 -7.19 44.78
CA ARG A 177 11.42 -8.56 45.13
C ARG A 177 12.94 -8.65 45.05
N LYS A 178 13.55 -9.31 46.04
CA LYS A 178 14.99 -9.60 46.14
C LYS A 178 15.41 -10.56 45.02
N ALA A 179 16.63 -10.37 44.51
CA ALA A 179 17.20 -11.12 43.39
C ALA A 179 17.34 -12.61 43.72
N THR A 180 16.75 -13.47 42.88
CA THR A 180 16.97 -14.92 42.88
C THR A 180 18.24 -15.27 42.09
N PRO A 181 18.95 -16.34 42.46
CA PRO A 181 20.16 -16.79 41.78
C PRO A 181 19.86 -17.26 40.36
N ALA A 182 20.78 -16.96 39.44
CA ALA A 182 20.66 -17.21 38.02
C ALA A 182 20.46 -18.71 37.71
N ALA A 183 19.32 -19.03 37.07
CA ALA A 183 19.06 -20.37 36.57
C ALA A 183 20.05 -20.76 35.45
N PRO A 184 20.34 -22.06 35.25
CA PRO A 184 21.32 -22.53 34.28
C PRO A 184 20.92 -22.16 32.86
N ARG A 185 21.72 -21.32 32.22
CA ARG A 185 21.55 -20.76 30.87
C ARG A 185 21.24 -21.79 29.77
N GLN A 186 21.59 -23.06 29.99
CA GLN A 186 21.39 -24.15 29.03
C GLN A 186 19.91 -24.53 28.82
N ARG A 187 19.07 -24.54 29.86
CA ARG A 187 17.64 -24.88 29.70
C ARG A 187 16.92 -23.87 28.81
N TYR A 188 17.21 -22.59 29.01
CA TYR A 188 16.62 -21.51 28.21
C TYR A 188 16.99 -21.60 26.72
N LEU A 189 18.24 -21.96 26.41
CA LEU A 189 18.67 -22.15 25.02
C LEU A 189 18.00 -23.37 24.38
N GLN A 190 17.77 -24.44 25.13
CA GLN A 190 17.04 -25.62 24.66
C GLN A 190 15.57 -25.30 24.38
N ASP A 191 14.93 -24.52 25.25
CA ASP A 191 13.53 -24.09 25.07
C ASP A 191 13.38 -23.15 23.87
N ILE A 192 14.36 -22.27 23.62
CA ILE A 192 14.39 -21.45 22.38
C ILE A 192 14.54 -22.34 21.15
N ALA A 193 15.43 -23.34 21.18
CA ALA A 193 15.61 -24.25 20.05
C ALA A 193 14.31 -25.02 19.73
N ASN A 194 13.63 -25.54 20.76
CA ASN A 194 12.37 -26.27 20.62
C ASN A 194 11.22 -25.36 20.12
N THR A 195 11.12 -24.13 20.61
CA THR A 195 10.09 -23.19 20.12
C THR A 195 10.34 -22.74 18.68
N ILE A 196 11.60 -22.67 18.23
CA ILE A 196 11.94 -22.40 16.82
C ILE A 196 11.57 -23.58 15.91
N THR A 197 11.81 -24.83 16.35
CA THR A 197 11.45 -26.02 15.56
C THR A 197 9.93 -26.19 15.46
N GLU A 198 9.19 -26.03 16.56
CA GLU A 198 7.72 -26.08 16.56
C GLU A 198 7.08 -24.99 15.67
N ARG A 199 7.63 -23.78 15.67
CA ARG A 199 7.18 -22.70 14.77
C ARG A 199 7.48 -22.95 13.29
N LYS A 200 8.52 -23.74 12.98
CA LYS A 200 8.83 -24.14 11.60
C LYS A 200 7.89 -25.23 11.09
N VAL A 201 7.47 -26.16 11.95
CA VAL A 201 6.55 -27.26 11.59
C VAL A 201 5.10 -26.77 11.43
N THR A 202 4.66 -25.82 12.25
CA THR A 202 3.27 -25.32 12.23
C THR A 202 2.98 -24.31 11.11
N LYS A 203 4.01 -23.63 10.56
CA LYS A 203 3.84 -22.65 9.47
C LYS A 203 3.89 -23.26 8.06
N THR A 204 4.44 -24.45 7.89
CA THR A 204 4.51 -25.13 6.58
C THR A 204 3.24 -25.91 6.26
N ALA A 205 2.57 -26.50 7.25
CA ALA A 205 1.39 -27.34 7.03
C ALA A 205 0.17 -26.61 6.41
N PRO A 206 -0.20 -25.38 6.81
CA PRO A 206 -1.35 -24.70 6.21
C PRO A 206 -1.09 -24.27 4.77
N ARG A 207 0.14 -23.82 4.48
CA ARG A 207 0.53 -23.39 3.13
C ARG A 207 0.57 -24.56 2.15
N GLN A 208 1.06 -25.72 2.57
CA GLN A 208 1.10 -26.91 1.72
C GLN A 208 -0.30 -27.42 1.38
N ARG A 209 -1.23 -27.43 2.35
CA ARG A 209 -2.63 -27.78 2.10
C ARG A 209 -3.29 -26.84 1.09
N TYR A 210 -3.12 -25.53 1.28
CA TYR A 210 -3.65 -24.54 0.34
C TYR A 210 -3.10 -24.71 -1.08
N LEU A 211 -1.79 -24.95 -1.23
CA LEU A 211 -1.19 -25.21 -2.53
C LEU A 211 -1.70 -26.52 -3.17
N GLN A 212 -1.96 -27.55 -2.36
CA GLN A 212 -2.56 -28.80 -2.84
C GLN A 212 -4.01 -28.59 -3.30
N ASP A 213 -4.80 -27.79 -2.58
CA ASP A 213 -6.18 -27.48 -2.95
C ASP A 213 -6.24 -26.67 -4.25
N ILE A 214 -5.32 -25.73 -4.46
CA ILE A 214 -5.16 -25.03 -5.75
C ILE A 214 -4.79 -26.01 -6.87
N ALA A 215 -3.85 -26.92 -6.63
CA ALA A 215 -3.46 -27.90 -7.63
C ALA A 215 -4.64 -28.81 -8.04
N ASN A 216 -5.43 -29.26 -7.06
CA ASN A 216 -6.62 -30.08 -7.29
C ASN A 216 -7.73 -29.32 -8.04
N THR A 217 -7.97 -28.06 -7.70
CA THR A 217 -8.96 -27.25 -8.43
C THR A 217 -8.54 -26.96 -9.88
N ILE A 218 -7.24 -26.81 -10.15
CA ILE A 218 -6.72 -26.68 -11.52
C ILE A 218 -6.90 -27.98 -12.31
N THR A 219 -6.64 -29.14 -11.71
CA THR A 219 -6.81 -30.43 -12.40
C THR A 219 -8.28 -30.73 -12.68
N GLU A 220 -9.17 -30.46 -11.74
CA GLU A 220 -10.63 -30.59 -11.94
C GLU A 220 -11.13 -29.72 -13.10
N ARG A 221 -10.71 -28.46 -13.17
CA ARG A 221 -11.07 -27.55 -14.28
C ARG A 221 -10.57 -28.04 -15.63
N LYS A 222 -9.38 -28.66 -15.69
CA LYS A 222 -8.86 -29.24 -16.93
C LYS A 222 -9.70 -30.44 -17.37
N VAL A 223 -10.07 -31.32 -16.44
CA VAL A 223 -10.90 -32.50 -16.73
C VAL A 223 -12.31 -32.14 -17.17
N THR A 224 -12.92 -31.10 -16.58
CA THR A 224 -14.25 -30.65 -17.01
C THR A 224 -14.21 -30.02 -18.40
N LYS A 225 -13.17 -29.23 -18.70
CA LYS A 225 -12.98 -28.64 -20.03
C LYS A 225 -12.81 -29.70 -21.12
N THR A 226 -11.99 -30.73 -20.90
CA THR A 226 -11.81 -31.81 -21.89
C THR A 226 -13.10 -32.60 -22.10
N LYS A 227 -13.88 -32.88 -21.05
CA LYS A 227 -15.21 -33.52 -21.18
C LYS A 227 -16.18 -32.69 -22.03
N GLN A 228 -16.18 -31.37 -21.85
CA GLN A 228 -17.02 -30.48 -22.66
C GLN A 228 -16.60 -30.48 -24.13
N GLU A 229 -15.29 -30.47 -24.41
CA GLU A 229 -14.75 -30.56 -25.77
C GLU A 229 -15.11 -31.89 -26.45
N GLU A 230 -15.01 -33.02 -25.73
CA GLU A 230 -15.43 -34.33 -26.22
C GLU A 230 -16.94 -34.39 -26.52
N GLU A 231 -17.78 -33.78 -25.67
CA GLU A 231 -19.23 -33.75 -25.88
C GLU A 231 -19.60 -32.91 -27.13
N LEU A 232 -18.92 -31.79 -27.34
CA LEU A 232 -19.08 -30.96 -28.54
C LEU A 232 -18.66 -31.71 -29.80
N LEU A 233 -17.56 -32.46 -29.76
CA LEU A 233 -17.11 -33.30 -30.88
C LEU A 233 -18.13 -34.39 -31.20
N LYS A 234 -18.66 -35.09 -30.17
CA LYS A 234 -19.71 -36.11 -30.36
C LYS A 234 -20.96 -35.51 -31.00
N LYS A 235 -21.41 -34.33 -30.55
CA LYS A 235 -22.53 -33.61 -31.16
C LYS A 235 -22.24 -33.25 -32.62
N SER A 236 -21.05 -32.72 -32.92
CA SER A 236 -20.64 -32.36 -34.28
C SER A 236 -20.65 -33.57 -35.23
N ILE A 237 -20.05 -34.69 -34.81
CA ILE A 237 -20.04 -35.95 -35.58
C ILE A 237 -21.47 -36.45 -35.82
N PHE A 238 -22.34 -36.40 -34.81
CA PHE A 238 -23.75 -36.77 -34.94
C PHE A 238 -24.48 -35.92 -35.99
N TYR A 239 -24.27 -34.60 -36.01
CA TYR A 239 -24.86 -33.72 -37.01
C TYR A 239 -24.36 -34.02 -38.44
N LEU A 240 -23.06 -34.26 -38.62
CA LEU A 240 -22.48 -34.58 -39.92
C LEU A 240 -22.99 -35.91 -40.47
N THR A 241 -23.07 -36.94 -39.62
CA THR A 241 -23.59 -38.27 -40.01
C THR A 241 -25.08 -38.24 -40.36
N LYS A 242 -25.88 -37.41 -39.68
CA LYS A 242 -27.30 -37.22 -40.00
C LYS A 242 -27.51 -36.53 -41.35
N LYS A 243 -26.62 -35.63 -41.76
CA LYS A 243 -26.72 -34.88 -43.02
C LYS A 243 -26.36 -35.71 -44.26
N LEU A 244 -25.66 -36.83 -44.09
CA LEU A 244 -25.25 -37.72 -45.17
C LEU A 244 -26.27 -38.82 -45.50
N LYS A 245 -27.35 -38.93 -44.72
CA LYS A 245 -28.48 -39.83 -44.97
C LYS A 245 -29.65 -39.05 -45.55
#